data_AF-A0A0N9WGR2-F1
#
_entry.id   AF-A0A0N9WGR2-F1
#
_cell.length_a   1.000
_cell.length_b   1.000
_cell.length_c   1.000
_cell.angle_alpha   90.00
_cell.angle_beta   90.00
_cell.angle_gamma   90.00
#
_symmetry.space_group_name_H-M   'P 1'
#
loop_
_entity.id
_entity.type
_entity.pdbx_description
1 polymer ?
#
loop_
_entity_poly.entity_id
_entity_poly.type
_entity_poly.pdbx_seq_one_letter_code
_entity_poly.pdbx_strand_id
1 'polypeptide(L)'
;MTRGQVRRRLSVNWWQYLALALLPLLVINAVFGQSEAFLPVLAMPFFIAGVASMFVSLRFFGGYKHALIATQKALDTPEEPAAWVALAAKRRQAFLVAALPAWIGALAVFVGLEAVPLVLLALSTTVLFYLYRIPRQLG
;
A
#
# COMPACT_ATOMS: atom_id res chain seq x y z
N MET A 1 -8.38 24.12 -8.19
CA MET A 1 -9.09 22.87 -7.85
C MET A 1 -9.84 23.09 -6.55
N THR A 2 -11.08 22.67 -6.44
CA THR A 2 -11.86 22.76 -5.19
C THR A 2 -11.49 21.61 -4.24
N ARG A 3 -11.72 21.77 -2.93
CA ARG A 3 -11.47 20.72 -1.91
C ARG A 3 -12.10 19.38 -2.28
N GLY A 4 -13.36 19.40 -2.73
CA GLY A 4 -14.08 18.20 -3.16
C GLY A 4 -13.41 17.47 -4.32
N GLN A 5 -12.86 18.21 -5.29
CA GLN A 5 -12.12 17.61 -6.42
C GLN A 5 -10.81 16.94 -5.96
N VAL A 6 -10.06 17.58 -5.06
CA VAL A 6 -8.83 17.01 -4.50
C VAL A 6 -9.13 15.74 -3.72
N ARG A 7 -10.16 15.76 -2.85
CA ARG A 7 -10.58 14.59 -2.08
C ARG A 7 -11.04 13.44 -2.97
N ARG A 8 -11.83 13.73 -4.01
CA ARG A 8 -12.26 12.71 -4.99
C ARG A 8 -11.06 12.10 -5.69
N ARG A 9 -10.11 12.91 -6.17
CA ARG A 9 -8.88 12.42 -6.81
C ARG A 9 -8.06 11.56 -5.86
N LEU A 10 -7.88 11.98 -4.61
CA LEU A 10 -7.16 11.19 -3.61
C LEU A 10 -7.87 9.87 -3.27
N SER A 11 -9.20 9.85 -3.30
CA SER A 11 -9.99 8.61 -3.12
C SER A 11 -9.79 7.66 -4.29
N VAL A 12 -9.88 8.14 -5.54
CA VAL A 12 -9.64 7.32 -6.74
C VAL A 12 -8.21 6.81 -6.78
N ASN A 13 -7.23 7.67 -6.49
CA ASN A 13 -5.83 7.28 -6.44
C ASN A 13 -5.59 6.14 -5.44
N TRP A 14 -6.29 6.12 -4.30
CA TRP A 14 -6.15 5.02 -3.33
C TRP A 14 -6.49 3.67 -3.96
N TRP A 15 -7.61 3.59 -4.70
CA TRP A 15 -8.00 2.37 -5.41
C TRP A 15 -7.01 2.01 -6.52
N GLN A 16 -6.49 3.00 -7.26
CA GLN A 16 -5.48 2.75 -8.28
C GLN A 16 -4.20 2.15 -7.69
N TYR A 17 -3.68 2.72 -6.59
CA TYR A 17 -2.49 2.17 -5.95
C TYR A 17 -2.75 0.80 -5.32
N LEU A 18 -3.93 0.55 -4.76
CA LEU A 18 -4.29 -0.77 -4.22
C LEU A 18 -4.35 -1.82 -5.34
N ALA A 19 -4.98 -1.48 -6.46
CA ALA A 19 -5.00 -2.33 -7.65
C ALA A 19 -3.57 -2.60 -8.14
N LEU A 20 -2.71 -1.57 -8.26
CA LEU A 20 -1.31 -1.74 -8.65
C LEU A 20 -0.50 -2.59 -7.65
N ALA A 21 -0.85 -2.56 -6.36
CA ALA A 21 -0.19 -3.38 -5.35
C ALA A 21 -0.58 -4.86 -5.44
N LEU A 22 -1.86 -5.16 -5.69
CA LEU A 22 -2.40 -6.53 -5.66
C LEU A 22 -2.37 -7.23 -7.03
N LEU A 23 -2.49 -6.48 -8.12
CA LEU A 23 -2.61 -7.04 -9.47
C LEU A 23 -1.44 -7.94 -9.87
N PRO A 24 -0.16 -7.61 -9.58
CA PRO A 24 0.95 -8.51 -9.88
C PRO A 24 0.81 -9.88 -9.21
N LEU A 25 0.45 -9.92 -7.93
CA LEU A 25 0.23 -11.17 -7.20
C LEU A 25 -0.91 -11.98 -7.82
N LEU A 26 -2.04 -11.34 -8.12
CA LEU A 26 -3.20 -12.03 -8.71
C LEU A 26 -2.89 -12.61 -10.09
N VAL A 27 -2.25 -11.83 -10.95
CA VAL A 27 -1.88 -12.24 -12.31
C VAL A 27 -0.82 -13.34 -12.28
N ILE A 28 0.25 -13.17 -11.50
CA ILE A 28 1.32 -14.15 -11.41
C ILE A 28 0.79 -15.46 -10.81
N ASN A 29 -0.01 -15.41 -9.75
CA ASN A 29 -0.60 -16.62 -9.18
C ASN A 29 -1.57 -17.30 -10.16
N ALA A 30 -2.36 -16.55 -10.93
CA ALA A 30 -3.27 -17.13 -11.92
C ALA A 30 -2.54 -17.84 -13.06
N VAL A 31 -1.39 -17.32 -13.50
CA VAL A 31 -0.61 -17.88 -14.62
C VAL A 31 0.36 -18.97 -14.17
N PHE A 32 1.00 -18.80 -13.01
CA PHE A 32 2.13 -19.62 -12.56
C PHE A 32 1.87 -20.40 -11.27
N GLY A 33 0.72 -20.23 -10.60
CA GLY A 33 0.47 -20.84 -9.29
C GLY A 33 0.44 -22.38 -9.26
N GLN A 34 0.32 -23.03 -10.43
CA GLN A 34 0.41 -24.48 -10.57
C GLN A 34 1.74 -24.95 -11.19
N SER A 35 2.68 -24.02 -11.43
CA SER A 35 3.99 -24.36 -11.97
C SER A 35 4.85 -25.04 -10.91
N GLU A 36 5.79 -25.88 -11.36
CA GLU A 36 6.77 -26.48 -10.47
C GLU A 36 7.67 -25.40 -9.85
N ALA A 37 7.84 -25.45 -8.53
CA ALA A 37 8.61 -24.46 -7.79
C ALA A 37 10.10 -24.65 -8.03
N PHE A 38 10.80 -23.58 -8.43
CA PHE A 38 12.23 -23.66 -8.76
C PHE A 38 13.11 -23.87 -7.51
N LEU A 39 12.74 -23.25 -6.37
CA LEU A 39 13.48 -23.33 -5.10
C LEU A 39 12.54 -23.37 -3.88
N PRO A 40 11.88 -24.53 -3.61
CA PRO A 40 10.85 -24.64 -2.56
C PRO A 40 11.30 -24.23 -1.15
N VAL A 41 12.60 -24.42 -0.83
CA VAL A 41 13.17 -24.05 0.47
C VAL A 41 13.05 -22.55 0.78
N LEU A 42 12.86 -21.71 -0.25
CA LEU A 42 12.70 -20.26 -0.10
C LEU A 42 11.26 -19.83 0.22
N ALA A 43 10.26 -20.71 0.13
CA ALA A 43 8.87 -20.36 0.41
C ALA A 43 8.69 -19.71 1.79
N MET A 44 9.17 -20.37 2.84
CA MET A 44 9.09 -19.86 4.21
C MET A 44 9.88 -18.56 4.43
N PRO A 45 11.15 -18.44 3.99
CA PRO A 45 11.88 -17.16 3.98
C PRO A 45 11.13 -16.01 3.30
N PHE A 46 10.50 -16.25 2.14
CA PHE A 46 9.71 -15.23 1.44
C PHE A 46 8.48 -14.82 2.24
N PHE A 47 7.77 -15.78 2.85
CA PHE A 47 6.64 -15.46 3.72
C PHE A 47 7.06 -14.61 4.91
N ILE A 48 8.15 -14.98 5.60
CA ILE A 48 8.71 -14.22 6.73
C ILE A 48 9.10 -12.82 6.28
N ALA A 49 9.77 -12.67 5.14
CA ALA A 49 10.13 -11.38 4.58
C ALA A 49 8.88 -10.53 4.26
N GLY A 50 7.83 -11.14 3.71
CA GLY A 50 6.55 -10.51 3.42
C GLY A 50 5.89 -9.96 4.68
N VAL A 51 5.80 -10.77 5.75
CA VAL A 51 5.26 -10.34 7.05
C VAL A 51 6.14 -9.27 7.69
N ALA A 52 7.46 -9.45 7.70
CA ALA A 52 8.40 -8.49 8.27
C ALA A 52 8.33 -7.12 7.55
N SER A 53 8.08 -7.12 6.24
CA SER A 53 7.95 -5.87 5.47
C SER A 53 6.79 -4.98 5.94
N MET A 54 5.77 -5.55 6.58
CA MET A 54 4.65 -4.78 7.14
C MET A 54 5.12 -3.76 8.19
N PHE A 55 6.14 -4.09 8.97
CA PHE A 55 6.67 -3.21 10.03
C PHE A 55 7.39 -2.00 9.45
N VAL A 56 7.91 -2.08 8.22
CA VAL A 56 8.51 -0.93 7.53
C VAL A 56 7.46 0.18 7.32
N SER A 57 6.19 -0.19 7.11
CA SER A 57 5.07 0.75 6.97
C SER A 57 4.88 1.63 8.21
N LEU A 58 5.19 1.15 9.42
CA LEU A 58 5.04 1.91 10.67
C LEU A 58 5.84 3.23 10.65
N ARG A 59 7.04 3.21 10.06
CA ARG A 59 7.88 4.41 9.93
C ARG A 59 7.23 5.47 9.02
N PHE A 60 6.56 5.06 7.96
CA PHE A 60 5.91 5.97 7.00
C PHE A 60 4.58 6.51 7.53
N PHE A 61 3.90 5.74 8.38
CA PHE A 61 2.66 6.16 9.03
C PHE A 61 2.84 7.43 9.85
N GLY A 62 3.95 7.59 10.58
CA GLY A 62 4.27 8.81 11.32
C GLY A 62 4.31 10.05 10.41
N GLY A 63 5.06 9.96 9.30
CA GLY A 63 5.16 11.06 8.33
C GLY A 63 3.84 11.41 7.66
N TYR A 64 3.02 10.40 7.32
CA TYR A 64 1.67 10.59 6.81
C TYR A 64 0.77 11.31 7.82
N LYS A 65 0.79 10.89 9.09
CA LYS A 65 0.02 11.52 10.18
C LYS A 65 0.38 13.00 10.35
N HIS A 66 1.67 13.33 10.35
CA HIS A 66 2.11 14.73 10.43
C HIS A 66 1.64 15.55 9.23
N ALA A 67 1.68 14.97 8.02
CA ALA A 67 1.17 15.64 6.82
C ALA A 67 -0.35 15.86 6.88
N LEU A 68 -1.13 14.92 7.45
CA LEU A 68 -2.56 15.11 7.68
C LEU A 68 -2.84 16.30 8.60
N ILE A 69 -2.14 16.36 9.75
CA ILE A 69 -2.28 17.44 10.72
C ILE A 69 -1.87 18.79 10.09
N ALA A 70 -0.77 18.82 9.34
CA ALA A 70 -0.33 20.02 8.64
C ALA A 70 -1.36 20.49 7.60
N THR A 71 -1.96 19.55 6.86
CA THR A 71 -3.03 19.86 5.91
C THR A 71 -4.27 20.42 6.61
N GLN A 72 -4.65 19.84 7.75
CA GLN A 72 -5.78 20.33 8.54
C GLN A 72 -5.56 21.76 9.05
N LYS A 73 -4.33 22.08 9.50
CA LYS A 73 -3.96 23.42 9.97
C LYS A 73 -3.92 24.48 8.87
N ALA A 74 -3.67 24.08 7.63
CA ALA A 74 -3.58 24.96 6.47
C ALA A 74 -4.92 25.13 5.73
N LEU A 75 -6.03 24.56 6.25
CA LEU A 75 -7.34 24.76 5.64
C LEU A 75 -7.75 26.24 5.74
N ASP A 76 -8.37 26.75 4.67
CA ASP A 76 -8.86 28.14 4.59
C ASP A 76 -7.74 29.19 4.59
N THR A 77 -6.48 28.78 4.39
CA THR A 77 -5.34 29.68 4.25
C THR A 77 -4.76 29.63 2.83
N PRO A 78 -3.94 30.62 2.42
CA PRO A 78 -3.25 30.61 1.14
C PRO A 78 -2.34 29.38 0.93
N GLU A 79 -1.87 28.75 2.00
CA GLU A 79 -0.96 27.59 1.98
C GLU A 79 -1.68 26.26 1.71
N GLU A 80 -3.01 26.22 1.76
CA GLU A 80 -3.80 24.99 1.61
C GLU A 80 -3.41 24.14 0.37
N PRO A 81 -3.26 24.71 -0.84
CA PRO A 81 -2.94 23.92 -2.02
C PRO A 81 -1.59 23.19 -1.89
N ALA A 82 -0.60 23.86 -1.29
CA ALA A 82 0.72 23.29 -1.05
C ALA A 82 0.65 22.15 -0.03
N ALA A 83 -0.17 22.31 1.02
CA ALA A 83 -0.35 21.27 2.04
C ALA A 83 -0.98 20.00 1.47
N TRP A 84 -1.98 20.12 0.59
CA TRP A 84 -2.57 18.97 -0.12
C TRP A 84 -1.56 18.23 -1.02
N VAL A 85 -0.68 18.97 -1.71
CA VAL A 85 0.38 18.38 -2.54
C VAL A 85 1.39 17.62 -1.68
N ALA A 86 1.81 18.20 -0.55
CA ALA A 86 2.72 17.57 0.39
C ALA A 86 2.11 16.29 0.99
N LEU A 87 0.83 16.32 1.39
CA LEU A 87 0.10 15.14 1.85
C LEU A 87 0.05 14.05 0.78
N ALA A 88 -0.29 14.40 -0.47
CA ALA A 88 -0.32 13.45 -1.57
C ALA A 88 1.07 12.82 -1.84
N ALA A 89 2.15 13.59 -1.71
CA ALA A 89 3.51 13.08 -1.84
C ALA A 89 3.88 12.08 -0.74
N LYS A 90 3.65 12.44 0.53
CA LYS A 90 3.91 11.54 1.68
C LYS A 90 3.10 10.26 1.62
N ARG A 91 1.84 10.38 1.22
CA ARG A 91 0.93 9.24 1.03
C ARG A 91 1.40 8.29 -0.07
N ARG A 92 1.88 8.81 -1.20
CA ARG A 92 2.42 7.97 -2.30
C ARG A 92 3.64 7.17 -1.85
N GLN A 93 4.57 7.77 -1.13
CA GLN A 93 5.72 7.06 -0.56
C GLN A 93 5.27 5.93 0.39
N ALA A 94 4.26 6.21 1.22
CA ALA A 94 3.71 5.21 2.12
C ALA A 94 3.03 4.04 1.40
N PHE A 95 2.34 4.28 0.27
CA PHE A 95 1.76 3.19 -0.54
C PHE A 95 2.80 2.25 -1.13
N LEU A 96 3.96 2.77 -1.58
CA LEU A 96 5.03 1.93 -2.12
C LEU A 96 5.50 0.91 -1.09
N VAL A 97 5.67 1.34 0.16
CA VAL A 97 6.07 0.47 1.27
C VAL A 97 4.94 -0.44 1.71
N ALA A 98 3.70 0.06 1.73
CA ALA A 98 2.52 -0.74 2.07
C ALA A 98 2.26 -1.87 1.05
N ALA A 99 2.75 -1.74 -0.19
CA ALA A 99 2.62 -2.74 -1.24
C ALA A 99 3.62 -3.90 -1.13
N LEU A 100 4.68 -3.75 -0.31
CA LEU A 100 5.75 -4.76 -0.20
C LEU A 100 5.25 -6.17 0.10
N PRO A 101 4.30 -6.41 1.03
CA PRO A 101 3.86 -7.78 1.30
C PRO A 101 3.28 -8.47 0.07
N ALA A 102 2.44 -7.78 -0.72
CA ALA A 102 1.87 -8.33 -1.94
C ALA A 102 2.90 -8.56 -3.05
N TRP A 103 3.87 -7.66 -3.22
CA TRP A 103 4.95 -7.83 -4.20
C TRP A 103 5.90 -8.96 -3.84
N ILE A 104 6.24 -9.11 -2.56
CA ILE A 104 7.00 -10.26 -2.07
C ILE A 104 6.20 -11.54 -2.29
N GLY A 105 4.89 -11.53 -2.00
CA GLY A 105 4.00 -12.66 -2.30
C GLY A 105 3.96 -13.00 -3.78
N ALA A 106 3.93 -12.01 -4.68
CA ALA A 106 3.92 -12.23 -6.12
C ALA A 106 5.18 -12.98 -6.58
N LEU A 107 6.35 -12.62 -6.04
CA LEU A 107 7.60 -13.33 -6.29
C LEU A 107 7.62 -14.70 -5.63
N ALA A 108 6.96 -14.85 -4.47
CA ALA A 108 6.91 -16.08 -3.70
C ALA A 108 6.17 -17.22 -4.43
N VAL A 109 5.30 -16.89 -5.40
CA VAL A 109 4.64 -17.88 -6.28
C VAL A 109 5.67 -18.78 -6.96
N PHE A 110 6.79 -18.23 -7.45
CA PHE A 110 7.82 -19.00 -8.16
C PHE A 110 8.61 -19.97 -7.26
N VAL A 111 8.58 -19.77 -5.95
CA VAL A 111 9.21 -20.66 -4.97
C VAL A 111 8.18 -21.56 -4.28
N GLY A 112 6.95 -21.63 -4.80
CA GLY A 112 5.92 -22.54 -4.32
C GLY A 112 5.28 -22.11 -3.00
N LEU A 113 5.16 -20.80 -2.73
CA LEU A 113 4.45 -20.36 -1.54
C LEU A 113 2.95 -20.67 -1.66
N GLU A 114 2.43 -21.37 -0.64
CA GLU A 114 1.05 -21.83 -0.57
C GLU A 114 0.01 -20.70 -0.66
N ALA A 115 -1.19 -21.05 -1.12
CA ALA A 115 -2.30 -20.10 -1.31
C ALA A 115 -2.67 -19.35 -0.02
N VAL A 116 -2.67 -20.02 1.14
CA VAL A 116 -3.03 -19.40 2.42
C VAL A 116 -2.06 -18.25 2.79
N PRO A 117 -0.73 -18.47 2.85
CA PRO A 117 0.26 -17.40 2.99
C PRO A 117 0.10 -16.26 1.98
N LEU A 118 -0.15 -16.56 0.70
CA LEU A 118 -0.34 -15.53 -0.33
C LEU A 118 -1.56 -14.65 -0.05
N VAL A 119 -2.68 -15.25 0.36
CA VAL A 119 -3.90 -14.53 0.77
C VAL A 119 -3.62 -13.66 1.99
N LEU A 120 -2.87 -14.16 2.98
CA LEU A 120 -2.50 -13.35 4.15
C LEU A 120 -1.66 -12.13 3.77
N LEU A 121 -0.70 -12.27 2.86
CA LEU A 121 0.10 -11.13 2.38
C LEU A 121 -0.74 -10.10 1.58
N ALA A 122 -1.70 -10.56 0.79
CA ALA A 122 -2.65 -9.69 0.07
C ALA A 122 -3.57 -8.93 1.04
N LEU A 123 -4.11 -9.61 2.06
CA LEU A 123 -4.96 -9.00 3.09
C LEU A 123 -4.16 -8.00 3.93
N SER A 124 -2.95 -8.36 4.35
CA SER A 124 -2.03 -7.46 5.07
C SER A 124 -1.74 -6.20 4.27
N THR A 125 -1.46 -6.33 2.97
CA THR A 125 -1.30 -5.17 2.06
C THR A 125 -2.54 -4.30 2.05
N THR A 126 -3.72 -4.89 1.93
CA THR A 126 -5.00 -4.16 1.94
C THR A 126 -5.21 -3.40 3.26
N VAL A 127 -4.95 -4.05 4.40
CA VAL A 127 -5.04 -3.43 5.73
C VAL A 127 -4.07 -2.25 5.86
N LEU A 128 -2.82 -2.40 5.41
CA LEU A 128 -1.84 -1.31 5.43
C LEU A 128 -2.30 -0.13 4.56
N PHE A 129 -2.89 -0.39 3.39
CA PHE A 129 -3.46 0.65 2.54
C PHE A 129 -4.59 1.42 3.24
N TYR A 130 -5.42 0.75 4.04
CA TYR A 130 -6.49 1.40 4.81
C TYR A 130 -5.96 2.41 5.83
N LEU A 131 -4.78 2.19 6.41
CA LEU A 131 -4.13 3.16 7.32
C LEU A 131 -3.87 4.51 6.64
N TYR A 132 -3.70 4.49 5.32
CA TYR A 132 -3.43 5.67 4.49
C TYR A 132 -4.69 6.19 3.79
N ARG A 133 -5.89 5.82 4.25
CA ARG A 133 -7.13 6.43 3.76
C ARG A 133 -7.27 7.85 4.31
N ILE A 134 -7.69 8.79 3.46
CA ILE A 134 -7.95 10.17 3.91
C ILE A 134 -9.15 10.15 4.86
N PRO A 135 -9.00 10.62 6.11
CA PRO A 135 -10.09 10.62 7.08
C PRO A 135 -11.19 11.58 6.64
N ARG A 136 -12.45 11.25 7.02
CA ARG A 136 -13.61 12.11 6.72
C ARG A 136 -13.53 13.47 7.41
N GLN A 137 -12.83 13.54 8.54
CA GLN A 137 -12.62 14.72 9.39
C GLN A 137 -11.71 15.78 8.76
N LEU A 138 -10.95 15.42 7.71
CA LEU A 138 -10.12 16.37 6.98
C LEU A 138 -10.97 17.09 5.93
N GLY A 139 -11.57 18.22 6.33
CA GLY A 139 -12.32 19.17 5.49
C GLY A 139 -13.53 18.56 4.79
#